data_AF-A0A482TEA5-F1
#
_entry.id   AF-A0A482TEA5-F1
#
_cell.length_a   1.000
_cell.length_b   1.000
_cell.length_c   1.000
_cell.angle_alpha   90.00
_cell.angle_beta   90.00
_cell.angle_gamma   90.00
#
_symmetry.space_group_name_H-M   'P 1'
#
loop_
_entity.id
_entity.type
_entity.pdbx_description
1 polymer ?
#
loop_
_entity_poly.entity_id
_entity_poly.type
_entity_poly.pdbx_seq_one_letter_code
_entity_poly.pdbx_strand_id
1 'polypeptide(L)'
;MNTPQIFNFEQHEVRTVTIHAEPFFVGKDVAKVLGYQNGSRDINRHVDVEDRQNYQNGTFESPRGLTIINESGLYSLILGSKQPNAKKFKRWVTSEVLPAIRKHGGYLTPEKVEEALLNPDTIIQLATKLKEERTGRLIAEQKIAEYEPKISYLDSILSSTDSVTISQIA
;
A
#
# COMPACT_ATOMS: atom_id res chain seq x y z
N MET A 1 -6.99 15.75 6.41
CA MET A 1 -5.53 15.60 6.62
C MET A 1 -5.26 14.14 7.00
N ASN A 2 -4.61 13.35 6.13
CA ASN A 2 -4.21 11.98 6.49
C ASN A 2 -3.00 12.05 7.44
N THR A 3 -3.13 11.47 8.62
CA THR A 3 -2.03 11.32 9.57
C THR A 3 -1.13 10.15 9.14
N PRO A 4 0.21 10.33 9.12
CA PRO A 4 1.11 9.23 8.80
C PRO A 4 1.06 8.17 9.89
N GLN A 5 0.97 6.90 9.50
CA GLN A 5 1.04 5.77 10.42
C GLN A 5 2.50 5.33 10.56
N ILE A 6 2.89 4.77 11.71
CA ILE A 6 4.26 4.30 11.96
C ILE A 6 4.23 2.78 12.05
N PHE A 7 4.96 2.11 11.15
CA PHE A 7 5.23 0.68 11.23
C PHE A 7 6.56 0.46 11.96
N ASN A 8 6.55 -0.34 13.03
CA ASN A 8 7.75 -0.61 13.82
C ASN A 8 8.33 -1.98 13.46
N PHE A 9 9.56 -1.99 12.93
CA PHE A 9 10.31 -3.21 12.62
C PHE A 9 11.61 -3.24 13.41
N GLU A 10 11.73 -4.15 14.39
CA GLU A 10 12.95 -4.33 15.20
C GLU A 10 13.56 -2.99 15.68
N GLN A 11 12.75 -2.14 16.33
CA GLN A 11 13.11 -0.80 16.83
C GLN A 11 13.34 0.29 15.77
N HIS A 12 13.02 0.02 14.50
CA HIS A 12 13.08 1.01 13.44
C HIS A 12 11.68 1.45 13.03
N GLU A 13 11.46 2.76 13.06
CA GLU A 13 10.22 3.38 12.61
C GLU A 13 10.26 3.60 11.10
N VAL A 14 9.33 2.95 10.40
CA VAL A 14 9.04 3.20 8.98
C VAL A 14 7.72 3.94 8.90
N ARG A 15 7.76 5.18 8.38
CA ARG A 15 6.54 5.96 8.17
C ARG A 15 5.76 5.41 6.98
N THR A 16 4.44 5.40 7.10
CA THR A 16 3.52 4.94 6.08
C THR A 16 2.40 5.95 5.82
N VAL A 17 1.87 5.92 4.60
CA VAL A 17 0.67 6.66 4.19
C VAL A 17 -0.28 5.71 3.48
N THR A 18 -1.57 5.81 3.76
CA THR A 18 -2.59 5.03 3.05
C THR A 18 -3.05 5.79 1.83
N ILE A 19 -2.95 5.16 0.65
CA ILE A 19 -3.40 5.70 -0.63
C ILE A 19 -4.27 4.63 -1.27
N HIS A 20 -5.51 4.97 -1.64
CA HIS A 20 -6.49 4.01 -2.18
C HIS A 20 -6.67 2.73 -1.34
N ALA A 21 -6.67 2.88 -0.01
CA ALA A 21 -6.72 1.79 0.97
C ALA A 21 -5.51 0.83 0.98
N GLU A 22 -4.45 1.14 0.23
CA GLU A 22 -3.20 0.39 0.23
C GLU A 22 -2.10 1.15 1.00
N PRO A 23 -1.25 0.43 1.75
CA PRO A 23 -0.16 1.05 2.47
C PRO A 23 0.99 1.39 1.52
N PHE A 24 1.44 2.64 1.57
CA PHE A 24 2.69 3.08 0.97
C PHE A 24 3.70 3.40 2.07
N PHE A 25 4.95 3.03 1.85
CA PHE A 25 6.05 3.17 2.80
C PHE A 25 6.97 4.30 2.38
N VAL A 26 7.45 5.10 3.33
CA VAL A 26 8.46 6.12 3.03
C VAL A 26 9.77 5.41 2.70
N GLY A 27 10.14 5.45 1.42
CA GLY A 27 11.27 4.68 0.90
C GLY A 27 12.59 5.05 1.56
N LYS A 28 12.76 6.30 2.00
CA LYS A 28 13.96 6.74 2.74
C LYS A 28 14.13 5.99 4.07
N ASP A 29 13.03 5.75 4.78
CA ASP A 29 13.06 5.05 6.06
C ASP A 29 13.39 3.58 5.81
N VAL A 30 12.69 2.95 4.85
CA VAL A 30 12.97 1.57 4.41
C VAL A 30 14.42 1.38 3.99
N ALA A 31 14.95 2.29 3.17
CA ALA A 31 16.33 2.22 2.70
C ALA A 31 17.33 2.33 3.87
N LYS A 32 17.04 3.18 4.87
CA LYS A 32 17.85 3.31 6.09
C LYS A 32 17.84 2.01 6.92
N VAL A 33 16.66 1.41 7.13
CA VAL A 33 16.53 0.14 7.85
C VAL A 33 17.28 -0.99 7.15
N LEU A 34 17.20 -1.01 5.81
CA LEU A 34 17.92 -1.96 4.97
C LEU A 34 19.38 -1.58 4.72
N GLY A 35 19.88 -0.56 5.41
CA GLY A 35 21.29 -0.13 5.41
C GLY A 35 21.85 0.24 4.03
N TYR A 36 20.99 0.78 3.16
CA TYR A 36 21.41 1.40 1.91
C TYR A 36 22.12 2.72 2.17
N GLN A 37 23.22 2.97 1.46
CA GLN A 37 24.06 4.15 1.69
C GLN A 37 23.40 5.43 1.19
N ASN A 38 22.64 5.36 0.10
CA ASN A 38 21.97 6.51 -0.47
C ASN A 38 20.53 6.16 -0.83
N GLY A 39 19.61 6.39 0.12
CA GLY A 39 18.22 5.98 -0.02
C GLY A 39 17.59 6.39 -1.36
N SER A 40 17.77 7.63 -1.82
CA SER A 40 17.17 8.06 -3.10
C SER A 40 17.77 7.34 -4.31
N ARG A 41 19.10 7.21 -4.38
CA ARG A 41 19.76 6.49 -5.48
C ARG A 41 19.42 5.00 -5.47
N ASP A 42 19.44 4.39 -4.29
CA ASP A 42 19.24 2.97 -4.12
C ASP A 42 17.78 2.59 -4.38
N ILE A 43 16.80 3.37 -3.92
CA ILE A 43 15.40 3.22 -4.33
C ILE A 43 15.30 3.36 -5.84
N ASN A 44 15.95 4.36 -6.43
CA ASN A 44 15.84 4.60 -7.87
C ASN A 44 16.40 3.45 -8.73
N ARG A 45 17.33 2.67 -8.18
CA ARG A 45 18.02 1.56 -8.86
C ARG A 45 17.34 0.22 -8.65
N HIS A 46 16.67 0.01 -7.51
CA HIS A 46 16.15 -1.30 -7.10
C HIS A 46 14.62 -1.35 -7.06
N VAL A 47 13.93 -0.23 -7.21
CA VAL A 47 12.46 -0.16 -7.26
C VAL A 47 12.04 0.36 -8.61
N ASP A 48 11.13 -0.36 -9.26
CA ASP A 48 10.57 0.02 -10.54
C ASP A 48 9.79 1.33 -10.46
N VAL A 49 9.65 1.99 -11.61
CA VAL A 49 9.03 3.32 -11.68
C VAL A 49 7.55 3.27 -11.26
N GLU A 50 6.86 2.17 -11.57
CA GLU A 50 5.45 1.95 -11.18
C GLU A 50 5.26 1.72 -9.68
N ASP A 51 6.31 1.24 -8.99
CA ASP A 51 6.27 0.90 -7.57
C ASP A 51 6.70 2.05 -6.65
N ARG A 52 7.03 3.22 -7.23
CA ARG A 52 7.49 4.40 -6.49
C ARG A 52 6.81 5.67 -6.99
N GLN A 53 6.47 6.56 -6.06
CA GLN A 53 5.93 7.87 -6.42
C GLN A 53 6.45 8.97 -5.48
N ASN A 54 6.46 10.21 -5.97
CA ASN A 54 6.76 11.38 -5.14
C ASN A 54 5.47 11.84 -4.46
N TYR A 55 5.48 11.89 -3.13
CA TYR A 55 4.35 12.30 -2.32
C TYR A 55 4.54 13.71 -1.78
N GLN A 56 3.69 14.64 -2.22
CA GLN A 56 3.67 16.07 -1.84
C GLN A 56 2.25 16.46 -1.44
N ASN A 57 1.86 16.19 -0.20
CA ASN A 57 0.50 16.50 0.27
C ASN A 57 0.46 17.13 1.67
N GLY A 58 1.57 17.77 2.09
CA GLY A 58 1.67 18.42 3.41
C GLY A 58 1.72 17.46 4.62
N THR A 59 1.45 16.16 4.44
CA THR A 59 1.54 15.13 5.49
C THR A 59 2.94 15.02 6.10
N PHE A 60 3.97 15.38 5.33
CA PHE A 60 5.34 15.42 5.80
C PHE A 60 5.94 16.79 5.49
N GLU A 61 6.75 17.31 6.42
CA GLU A 61 7.51 18.55 6.25
C GLU A 61 8.68 18.33 5.28
N SER A 62 8.38 18.27 3.98
CA SER A 62 9.39 18.21 2.92
C SER A 62 8.99 19.10 1.75
N PRO A 63 9.70 20.22 1.50
CA PRO A 63 9.43 21.12 0.37
C PRO A 63 9.56 20.45 -1.01
N ARG A 64 10.28 19.32 -1.09
CA ARG A 64 10.50 18.55 -2.33
C ARG A 64 9.70 17.25 -2.38
N GLY A 65 8.82 17.02 -1.41
CA GLY A 65 8.14 15.73 -1.23
C GLY A 65 9.03 14.61 -0.72
N LEU A 66 8.45 13.44 -0.55
CA LEU A 66 9.14 12.20 -0.18
C LEU A 66 8.83 11.12 -1.19
N THR A 67 9.82 10.29 -1.51
CA THR A 67 9.57 9.07 -2.28
C THR A 67 8.89 8.06 -1.36
N ILE A 68 7.69 7.65 -1.76
CA ILE A 68 6.98 6.54 -1.16
C ILE A 68 6.97 5.36 -2.14
N ILE A 69 6.93 4.15 -1.60
CA ILE A 69 6.93 2.89 -2.37
C ILE A 69 5.75 2.03 -1.92
N ASN A 70 5.16 1.29 -2.86
CA ASN A 70 4.14 0.28 -2.53
C ASN A 70 4.79 -0.99 -1.95
N GLU A 71 3.99 -2.03 -1.66
CA GLU A 71 4.50 -3.30 -1.16
C GLU A 71 5.45 -4.01 -2.15
N SER A 72 5.18 -3.94 -3.45
CA SER A 72 6.05 -4.53 -4.48
C SER A 72 7.45 -3.90 -4.45
N GLY A 73 7.53 -2.57 -4.38
CA GLY A 73 8.80 -1.85 -4.24
C GLY A 73 9.52 -2.14 -2.92
N LEU A 74 8.77 -2.29 -1.82
CA LEU A 74 9.32 -2.72 -0.52
C LEU A 74 9.99 -4.09 -0.64
N TYR A 75 9.31 -5.08 -1.24
CA TYR A 75 9.88 -6.42 -1.45
C TYR A 75 11.10 -6.40 -2.36
N SER A 76 11.10 -5.58 -3.41
CA SER A 76 12.26 -5.41 -4.30
C SER A 76 13.51 -4.95 -3.53
N LEU A 77 13.35 -4.00 -2.60
CA LEU A 77 14.45 -3.57 -1.72
C LEU A 77 14.89 -4.67 -0.75
N ILE A 78 13.96 -5.40 -0.13
CA ILE A 78 14.31 -6.45 0.83
C ILE A 78 15.06 -7.59 0.14
N LEU A 79 14.59 -8.03 -1.04
CA LEU A 79 15.20 -9.13 -1.78
C LEU A 79 16.57 -8.78 -2.37
N GLY A 80 16.79 -7.49 -2.68
CA GLY A 80 18.07 -6.95 -3.15
C GLY A 80 19.07 -6.57 -2.03
N SER A 81 18.60 -6.39 -0.79
CA SER A 81 19.46 -5.96 0.32
C SER A 81 20.41 -7.06 0.79
N LYS A 82 21.61 -6.63 1.22
CA LYS A 82 22.66 -7.51 1.78
C LYS A 82 22.67 -7.55 3.31
N GLN A 83 21.79 -6.80 3.97
CA GLN A 83 21.76 -6.71 5.43
C GLN A 83 21.34 -8.04 6.09
N PRO A 84 21.82 -8.33 7.31
CA PRO A 84 21.45 -9.56 8.03
C PRO A 84 19.93 -9.76 8.17
N ASN A 85 19.18 -8.70 8.49
CA ASN A 85 17.73 -8.78 8.66
C ASN A 85 17.00 -9.02 7.34
N ALA A 86 17.43 -8.35 6.27
CA ALA A 86 16.91 -8.60 4.92
C ALA A 86 17.19 -10.05 4.47
N LYS A 87 18.37 -10.58 4.78
CA LYS A 87 18.72 -11.98 4.52
C LYS A 87 17.84 -12.97 5.29
N LYS A 88 17.52 -12.69 6.56
CA LYS A 88 16.59 -13.51 7.35
C LYS A 88 15.20 -13.54 6.71
N PHE A 89 14.64 -12.37 6.37
CA PHE A 89 13.34 -12.27 5.70
C PHE A 89 13.35 -12.99 4.35
N LYS A 90 14.36 -12.72 3.52
CA LYS A 90 14.55 -13.39 2.22
C LYS A 90 14.63 -14.91 2.38
N ARG A 91 15.34 -15.40 3.40
CA ARG A 91 15.44 -16.83 3.68
C ARG A 91 14.08 -17.39 4.04
N TRP A 92 13.38 -16.80 5.00
CA TRP A 92 12.04 -17.22 5.42
C TRP A 92 11.06 -17.26 4.23
N VAL A 93 10.99 -16.21 3.41
CA VAL A 93 10.14 -16.18 2.23
C VAL A 93 10.50 -17.29 1.23
N THR A 94 11.78 -17.50 0.96
CA THR A 94 12.24 -18.46 -0.06
C THR A 94 12.24 -19.92 0.40
N SER A 95 12.40 -20.19 1.70
CA SER A 95 12.42 -21.56 2.23
C SER A 95 11.08 -22.04 2.77
N GLU A 96 10.20 -21.13 3.16
CA GLU A 96 8.95 -21.46 3.86
C GLU A 96 7.72 -20.96 3.08
N VAL A 97 7.59 -19.65 2.91
CA VAL A 97 6.38 -19.03 2.33
C VAL A 97 6.16 -19.45 0.88
N LEU A 98 7.13 -19.22 -0.01
CA LEU A 98 6.99 -19.55 -1.43
C LEU A 98 6.83 -21.06 -1.67
N PRO A 99 7.60 -21.95 -1.01
CA PRO A 99 7.35 -23.38 -1.11
C PRO A 99 5.97 -23.82 -0.59
N ALA A 100 5.47 -23.21 0.49
CA ALA A 100 4.14 -23.49 1.02
C ALA A 100 3.05 -23.09 0.02
N ILE A 101 3.12 -21.86 -0.52
CA ILE A 101 2.19 -21.39 -1.56
C ILE A 101 2.24 -22.31 -2.78
N ARG A 102 3.44 -22.68 -3.27
CA ARG A 102 3.58 -23.59 -4.43
C ARG A 102 2.98 -24.97 -4.18
N LYS A 103 3.08 -25.51 -2.96
CA LYS A 103 2.61 -26.86 -2.62
C LYS A 103 1.12 -26.90 -2.26
N HIS A 104 0.62 -25.87 -1.59
CA HIS A 104 -0.68 -25.88 -0.93
C HIS A 104 -1.65 -24.82 -1.46
N GLY A 105 -1.21 -23.95 -2.38
CA GLY A 105 -2.01 -22.86 -2.94
C GLY A 105 -2.12 -21.63 -2.04
N GLY A 106 -1.56 -21.67 -0.82
CA GLY A 106 -1.58 -20.56 0.13
C GLY A 106 -0.58 -20.73 1.27
N TYR A 107 -0.41 -19.67 2.07
CA TYR A 107 0.37 -19.67 3.29
C TYR A 107 -0.49 -19.14 4.45
N LEU A 108 -0.54 -19.90 5.53
CA LEU A 108 -1.17 -19.53 6.81
C LEU A 108 -0.09 -19.56 7.87
N THR A 109 -0.11 -18.62 8.81
CA THR A 109 0.79 -18.67 9.96
C THR A 109 0.48 -19.93 10.80
N PRO A 110 1.47 -20.52 11.49
CA PRO A 110 1.25 -21.73 12.30
C PRO A 110 0.06 -21.58 13.27
N GLU A 111 -0.06 -20.43 13.93
CA GLU A 111 -1.18 -20.09 14.82
C GLU A 111 -2.53 -20.15 14.10
N LYS A 112 -2.62 -19.62 12.88
CA LYS A 112 -3.87 -19.65 12.09
C LYS A 112 -4.16 -21.02 11.49
N VAL A 113 -3.14 -21.83 11.21
CA VAL A 113 -3.34 -23.24 10.87
C VAL A 113 -3.95 -23.98 12.04
N GLU A 114 -3.40 -23.81 13.24
CA GLU A 114 -3.92 -24.44 14.45
C GLU A 114 -5.34 -23.98 14.76
N GLU A 115 -5.61 -22.68 14.70
CA GLU A 115 -6.96 -22.12 14.89
C GLU A 115 -7.96 -22.67 13.87
N ALA A 116 -7.58 -22.79 12.60
CA ALA A 116 -8.43 -23.35 11.56
C ALA A 116 -8.68 -24.85 11.73
N LEU A 117 -7.70 -25.59 12.29
CA LEU A 117 -7.85 -27.02 12.58
C LEU A 117 -8.74 -27.26 13.80
N LEU A 118 -8.63 -26.40 14.83
CA LEU A 118 -9.42 -26.48 16.06
C LEU A 118 -10.83 -25.91 15.87
N ASN A 119 -10.98 -24.92 15.00
CA ASN A 119 -12.24 -24.27 14.69
C ASN A 119 -12.42 -24.11 13.17
N PRO A 120 -13.16 -25.01 12.52
CA PRO A 120 -13.43 -24.94 11.08
C PRO A 120 -14.12 -23.64 10.64
N ASP A 121 -14.86 -22.97 11.53
CA ASP A 121 -15.56 -21.72 11.22
C ASP A 121 -14.59 -20.55 11.00
N THR A 122 -13.34 -20.65 11.46
CA THR A 122 -12.33 -19.62 11.24
C THR A 122 -12.09 -19.36 9.75
N ILE A 123 -12.08 -20.42 8.93
CA ILE A 123 -11.93 -20.29 7.47
C ILE A 123 -13.19 -19.64 6.87
N ILE A 124 -14.38 -20.02 7.35
CA ILE A 124 -15.66 -19.48 6.88
C ILE A 124 -15.74 -17.98 7.18
N GLN A 125 -15.39 -17.56 8.40
CA GLN A 125 -15.37 -16.17 8.79
C GLN A 125 -14.37 -15.36 7.95
N LEU A 126 -13.15 -15.90 7.75
CA LEU A 126 -12.13 -15.25 6.92
C LEU A 126 -12.63 -15.07 5.48
N ALA A 127 -13.20 -16.12 4.88
CA ALA A 127 -13.75 -16.08 3.54
C ALA A 127 -14.92 -15.10 3.41
N THR A 128 -15.79 -15.04 4.44
CA THR A 128 -16.95 -14.15 4.48
C THR A 128 -16.49 -12.70 4.55
N LYS A 129 -15.54 -12.38 5.44
CA LYS A 129 -14.96 -11.05 5.55
C LYS A 129 -14.28 -10.60 4.24
N LEU A 130 -13.50 -11.47 3.61
CA LEU A 130 -12.87 -11.17 2.32
C LEU A 130 -13.90 -10.93 1.21
N LYS A 131 -15.01 -11.68 1.22
CA LYS A 131 -16.11 -11.48 0.29
C LYS A 131 -16.77 -10.11 0.51
N GLU A 132 -17.06 -9.77 1.75
CA GLU A 132 -17.63 -8.47 2.13
C GLU A 132 -16.73 -7.31 1.70
N GLU A 133 -15.43 -7.39 1.99
CA GLU A 133 -14.43 -6.40 1.56
C GLU A 133 -14.43 -6.21 0.04
N ARG A 134 -14.45 -7.30 -0.74
CA ARG A 134 -14.52 -7.25 -2.21
C ARG A 134 -15.82 -6.63 -2.71
N THR A 135 -16.96 -7.00 -2.12
CA THR A 135 -18.25 -6.43 -2.50
C THR A 135 -18.31 -4.93 -2.19
N GLY A 136 -17.78 -4.52 -1.02
CA GLY A 136 -17.67 -3.12 -0.64
C GLY A 136 -16.79 -2.33 -1.61
N ARG A 137 -15.63 -2.89 -2.00
CA ARG A 137 -14.73 -2.28 -2.99
C ARG A 137 -15.42 -2.09 -4.34
N LEU A 138 -16.10 -3.12 -4.85
CA LEU A 138 -16.85 -3.03 -6.11
C LEU A 138 -17.94 -1.96 -6.07
N ILE A 139 -18.72 -1.88 -4.98
CA ILE A 139 -19.75 -0.86 -4.81
C ILE A 139 -19.12 0.55 -4.76
N ALA A 140 -17.98 0.70 -4.09
CA ALA A 140 -17.26 1.97 -4.04
C ALA A 140 -16.74 2.38 -5.42
N GLU A 141 -16.14 1.45 -6.16
CA GLU A 141 -15.65 1.68 -7.53
C GLU A 141 -16.81 2.05 -8.48
N GLN A 142 -17.97 1.39 -8.37
CA GLN A 142 -19.17 1.75 -9.14
C GLN A 142 -19.67 3.16 -8.82
N LYS A 143 -19.72 3.51 -7.54
CA LYS A 143 -20.11 4.88 -7.12
C LYS A 143 -19.13 5.91 -7.66
N ILE A 144 -17.83 5.66 -7.56
CA ILE A 144 -16.80 6.55 -8.11
C ILE A 144 -17.03 6.73 -9.61
N ALA A 145 -17.22 5.66 -10.37
CA ALA A 145 -17.50 5.73 -11.80
C ALA A 145 -18.78 6.51 -12.14
N GLU A 146 -19.83 6.41 -11.32
CA GLU A 146 -21.07 7.18 -11.50
C GLU A 146 -20.89 8.67 -11.20
N TYR A 147 -20.08 9.01 -10.19
CA TYR A 147 -19.84 10.39 -9.79
C TYR A 147 -18.77 11.10 -10.65
N GLU A 148 -17.86 10.35 -11.27
CA GLU A 148 -16.79 10.88 -12.13
C GLU A 148 -17.29 11.90 -13.17
N PRO A 149 -18.33 11.64 -14.00
CA PRO A 149 -18.83 12.63 -14.95
C PRO A 149 -19.47 13.85 -14.27
N LYS A 150 -20.09 13.68 -13.09
CA LYS A 150 -20.71 14.79 -12.33
C LYS A 150 -19.64 15.70 -11.73
N ILE A 151 -18.54 15.12 -11.25
CA ILE A 151 -17.38 15.85 -10.71
C ILE A 151 -16.65 16.56 -11.85
N SER A 152 -16.38 15.88 -12.97
CA SER A 152 -15.76 16.50 -14.14
C SER A 152 -16.56 17.69 -14.68
N TYR A 153 -17.90 17.57 -14.70
CA TYR A 153 -18.77 18.69 -15.03
C TYR A 153 -18.64 19.86 -14.04
N LEU A 154 -18.64 19.58 -12.73
CA LEU A 154 -18.45 20.61 -11.70
C LEU A 154 -17.10 21.31 -11.83
N ASP A 155 -16.02 20.56 -12.04
CA ASP A 155 -14.67 21.10 -12.24
C ASP A 155 -14.61 22.02 -13.46
N SER A 156 -15.31 21.66 -14.54
CA SER A 156 -15.40 22.51 -15.74
C SER A 156 -16.06 23.86 -15.45
N ILE A 157 -17.14 23.88 -14.66
CA ILE A 157 -17.83 25.12 -14.25
C ILE A 157 -16.92 25.96 -13.35
N LEU A 158 -16.29 25.33 -12.35
CA LEU A 158 -15.42 26.03 -11.39
C LEU A 158 -14.16 26.60 -12.04
N SER A 159 -13.69 26.01 -13.13
CA SER A 159 -12.55 26.50 -13.90
C SER A 159 -12.87 27.67 -14.83
N SER A 160 -14.16 27.91 -15.13
CA SER A 160 -14.60 29.03 -15.96
C SER A 160 -14.55 30.35 -15.19
N THR A 161 -13.91 31.37 -15.77
CA THR A 161 -13.86 32.72 -15.22
C THR A 161 -15.11 33.55 -15.48
N ASP A 162 -15.96 33.12 -16.42
CA ASP A 162 -17.21 33.80 -16.76
C ASP A 162 -18.35 33.35 -15.84
N SER A 163 -19.20 34.30 -15.43
CA SER A 163 -20.38 34.01 -14.62
C SER A 163 -21.46 33.34 -15.48
N VAL A 164 -21.88 32.14 -15.08
CA VAL A 164 -22.99 31.43 -15.70
C VAL A 164 -24.27 31.78 -14.93
N THR A 165 -25.21 32.49 -15.56
CA THR A 165 -26.54 32.74 -15.00
C THR A 165 -27.38 31.46 -15.05
N ILE A 166 -27.70 30.89 -13.89
CA ILE A 166 -28.52 29.69 -13.78
C ILE A 166 -29.98 30.12 -13.63
N SER A 167 -30.77 29.94 -14.69
CA SER A 167 -32.13 30.49 -14.77
C SER A 167 -33.17 29.72 -13.96
N GLN A 168 -32.97 28.41 -13.78
CA GLN A 168 -33.78 27.54 -12.94
C GLN A 168 -33.07 26.20 -12.76
N ILE A 169 -32.95 25.75 -11.51
CA ILE A 169 -32.63 24.38 -11.16
C ILE A 169 -33.98 23.75 -10.77
N ALA A 170 -34.33 22.65 -11.43
CA ALA A 170 -35.55 21.91 -11.12
C ALA A 170 -35.49 21.29 -9.72
#